data_AF-A0A8X6RM24-F1
#
_entry.id   AF-A0A8X6RM24-F1
#
_cell.length_a   1.000
_cell.length_b   1.000
_cell.length_c   1.000
_cell.angle_alpha   90.00
_cell.angle_beta   90.00
_cell.angle_gamma   90.00
#
_symmetry.space_group_name_H-M   'P 1'
#
loop_
_entity.id
_entity.type
_entity.pdbx_description
1 polymer ?
#
loop_
_entity_poly.entity_id
_entity_poly.type
_entity_poly.pdbx_seq_one_letter_code
_entity_poly.pdbx_strand_id
1 'polypeptide(L)'
;MDAVICFNEGVHVRTKVLKELKINPGNNTYEGLRKSDKLEICKANVTAQKASKEANNIERQNKRKNDALEEFLQEEYKFLKINF
;
A
#
# COMPACT_ATOMS: atom_id res chain seq x y z
N MET A 1 9.50 6.17 -1.03
CA MET A 1 10.04 6.29 0.34
C MET A 1 9.39 5.17 1.14
N ASP A 2 10.17 4.19 1.60
CA ASP A 2 9.65 2.98 2.26
C ASP A 2 9.21 3.33 3.69
N ALA A 3 7.98 2.97 4.07
CA ALA A 3 7.43 3.23 5.41
C ALA A 3 8.31 2.60 6.51
N VAL A 4 9.01 1.51 6.18
CA VAL A 4 9.96 0.84 7.07
C VAL A 4 11.11 1.77 7.49
N ILE A 5 11.55 2.67 6.61
CA ILE A 5 12.67 3.59 6.88
C ILE A 5 12.23 4.74 7.81
N CYS A 6 11.02 5.29 7.61
CA CYS A 6 10.54 6.43 8.40
C CYS A 6 10.21 6.07 9.86
N PHE A 7 9.80 4.81 10.13
CA PHE A 7 9.40 4.38 11.47
C PHE A 7 10.50 3.65 12.25
N ASN A 8 11.52 3.10 11.60
CA ASN A 8 12.60 2.39 12.31
C ASN A 8 13.43 3.31 13.22
N GLU A 9 13.55 4.60 12.90
CA GLU A 9 14.23 5.59 13.76
C GLU A 9 13.26 6.35 14.68
N GLY A 10 11.95 6.09 14.62
CA GLY A 10 10.91 6.88 15.28
C GLY A 10 11.10 7.01 16.80
N VAL A 11 11.30 5.89 17.51
CA VAL A 11 11.62 5.92 18.95
C VAL A 11 12.89 6.70 19.23
N HIS A 12 13.94 6.50 18.43
CA HIS A 12 15.24 7.12 18.68
C HIS A 12 15.18 8.64 18.49
N VAL A 13 14.56 9.11 17.42
CA VAL A 13 14.36 10.53 17.15
C VAL A 13 13.46 11.18 18.20
N ARG A 14 12.34 10.56 18.56
CA ARG A 14 11.44 11.12 19.58
C ARG A 14 12.09 11.16 20.96
N THR A 15 12.89 10.16 21.30
CA THR A 15 13.62 10.16 22.59
C THR A 15 14.77 11.16 22.60
N LYS A 16 15.40 11.41 21.46
CA LYS A 16 16.37 12.51 21.30
C LYS A 16 15.70 13.87 21.50
N VAL A 17 14.53 14.11 20.89
CA VAL A 17 13.75 15.34 21.09
C VAL A 17 13.37 15.53 22.57
N LEU A 18 12.91 14.47 23.25
CA LEU A 18 12.59 14.56 24.68
C LEU A 18 13.82 14.99 25.50
N LYS A 19 15.00 14.40 25.23
CA LYS A 19 16.25 14.78 25.90
C LYS A 19 16.66 16.22 25.61
N GLU A 20 16.50 16.70 24.38
CA GLU A 20 16.76 18.10 23.99
C GLU A 20 15.81 19.07 24.74
N LEU A 21 14.58 18.65 25.02
CA LEU A 21 13.62 19.36 25.86
C LEU A 21 13.89 19.21 27.38
N LYS A 22 15.02 18.62 27.76
CA LYS A 22 15.40 18.32 29.16
C LYS A 22 14.41 17.38 29.87
N ILE A 23 13.66 16.58 29.11
CA ILE A 23 12.83 15.49 29.62
C ILE A 23 13.64 14.21 29.49
N ASN A 24 13.91 13.52 30.60
CA ASN A 24 14.55 12.21 30.56
C ASN A 24 13.48 11.11 30.47
N PRO A 25 13.23 10.52 29.28
CA PRO A 25 12.29 9.42 29.15
C PRO A 25 12.78 8.22 29.94
N GLY A 26 11.92 7.67 30.80
CA GLY A 26 12.16 6.39 31.47
C GLY A 26 11.80 5.20 30.57
N ASN A 27 12.04 3.99 31.07
CA ASN A 27 11.80 2.74 30.33
C ASN A 27 10.36 2.61 29.81
N ASN A 28 9.37 3.03 30.61
CA ASN A 28 7.96 2.99 30.20
C ASN A 28 7.69 3.87 28.97
N THR A 29 8.35 5.01 28.87
CA THR A 29 8.24 5.91 27.71
C THR A 29 8.86 5.27 26.49
N TYR A 30 10.05 4.67 26.60
CA TYR A 30 10.67 3.95 25.49
C TYR A 30 9.80 2.80 24.98
N GLU A 31 9.26 1.98 25.89
CA GLU A 31 8.37 0.87 25.53
C GLU A 31 7.07 1.35 24.89
N GLY A 32 6.48 2.44 25.41
CA GLY A 32 5.31 3.07 24.80
C GLY A 32 5.56 3.53 23.37
N LEU A 33 6.65 4.28 23.15
CA LEU A 33 7.03 4.75 21.82
C LEU A 33 7.31 3.59 20.85
N ARG A 34 7.93 2.51 21.33
CA ARG A 34 8.21 1.32 20.53
C ARG A 34 6.93 0.60 20.12
N LYS A 35 5.94 0.50 21.01
CA LYS A 35 4.63 -0.05 20.69
C LYS A 35 3.88 0.80 19.67
N SER A 36 3.94 2.13 19.81
CA SER A 36 3.35 3.05 18.84
C SER A 36 3.94 2.88 17.44
N ASP A 37 5.27 2.77 17.32
CA ASP A 37 5.90 2.53 16.01
C ASP A 37 5.49 1.19 15.39
N LYS A 38 5.44 0.13 16.19
CA LYS A 38 4.96 -1.18 15.72
C LYS A 38 3.52 -1.12 15.22
N LEU A 39 2.65 -0.40 15.93
CA LEU A 39 1.26 -0.21 15.53
C LEU A 39 1.16 0.55 14.20
N GLU A 40 1.93 1.63 14.03
CA GLU A 40 1.95 2.39 12.78
C GLU A 40 2.49 1.57 11.60
N ILE A 41 3.58 0.82 11.79
CA ILE A 41 4.09 -0.10 10.77
C ILE A 41 3.03 -1.15 10.39
N CYS A 42 2.32 -1.71 11.37
CA CYS A 42 1.27 -2.68 11.11
C CYS A 42 0.13 -2.06 10.28
N LYS A 43 -0.34 -0.86 10.64
CA LYS A 43 -1.37 -0.13 9.87
C LYS A 43 -0.89 0.16 8.45
N ALA A 44 0.33 0.66 8.29
CA ALA A 44 0.91 0.97 6.98
C ALA A 44 0.97 -0.29 6.09
N ASN A 45 1.40 -1.43 6.66
CA ASN A 45 1.44 -2.71 5.95
C ASN A 45 0.05 -3.18 5.53
N VAL A 46 -0.95 -3.09 6.42
CA VAL A 46 -2.34 -3.46 6.09
C VAL A 46 -2.88 -2.56 4.96
N THR A 47 -2.61 -1.26 5.01
CA THR A 47 -3.03 -0.31 3.98
C THR A 47 -2.35 -0.62 2.64
N ALA A 48 -1.04 -0.86 2.64
CA ALA A 48 -0.29 -1.23 1.44
C ALA A 48 -0.81 -2.54 0.82
N GLN A 49 -1.11 -3.55 1.63
CA GLN A 49 -1.70 -4.80 1.16
C GLN A 49 -3.10 -4.59 0.54
N LYS A 50 -3.94 -3.75 1.16
CA LYS A 50 -5.27 -3.43 0.61
C LYS A 50 -5.13 -2.72 -0.74
N ALA A 51 -4.29 -1.70 -0.82
CA ALA A 51 -4.02 -0.97 -2.06
C ALA A 51 -3.51 -1.91 -3.17
N SER A 52 -2.62 -2.85 -2.83
CA SER A 52 -2.11 -3.83 -3.78
C SER A 52 -3.21 -4.79 -4.27
N LYS A 53 -4.08 -5.28 -3.37
CA LYS A 53 -5.22 -6.12 -3.74
C LYS A 53 -6.20 -5.38 -4.65
N GLU A 54 -6.46 -4.11 -4.35
CA GLU A 54 -7.35 -3.27 -5.14
C GLU A 54 -6.79 -3.00 -6.53
N ALA A 55 -5.50 -2.66 -6.63
CA ALA A 55 -4.80 -2.50 -7.91
C ALA A 55 -4.87 -3.78 -8.76
N ASN A 56 -4.58 -4.94 -8.17
CA ASN A 56 -4.67 -6.23 -8.85
C ASN A 56 -6.10 -6.55 -9.33
N ASN A 57 -7.11 -6.19 -8.55
CA ASN A 57 -8.51 -6.38 -8.94
C ASN A 57 -8.90 -5.48 -10.12
N ILE A 58 -8.47 -4.22 -10.12
CA ILE A 58 -8.71 -3.28 -11.22
C ILE A 58 -8.05 -3.80 -12.51
N GLU A 59 -6.79 -4.24 -12.42
CA GLU A 59 -6.06 -4.80 -13.57
C GLU A 59 -6.78 -6.01 -14.17
N ARG A 60 -7.26 -6.93 -13.31
CA ARG A 60 -8.04 -8.10 -13.74
C ARG A 60 -9.37 -7.71 -14.39
N GLN A 61 -10.06 -6.70 -13.87
CA GLN A 61 -11.31 -6.22 -14.47
C GLN A 61 -11.06 -5.59 -15.85
N ASN A 62 -10.00 -4.80 -15.99
CA ASN A 62 -9.63 -4.20 -17.27
C ASN A 62 -9.25 -5.26 -18.30
N LYS A 63 -8.49 -6.29 -17.89
CA LYS A 63 -8.19 -7.42 -18.76
C LYS A 63 -9.46 -8.09 -19.29
N ARG A 64 -10.42 -8.41 -18.41
CA ARG A 64 -11.70 -9.01 -18.82
C ARG A 64 -12.49 -8.14 -19.80
N LYS A 65 -12.48 -6.82 -19.61
CA LYS A 65 -13.14 -5.88 -20.54
C LYS A 65 -12.45 -5.87 -21.91
N ASN A 66 -11.13 -5.90 -21.93
CA ASN A 66 -10.36 -5.95 -23.17
C ASN A 66 -10.59 -7.28 -23.92
N ASP A 67 -10.53 -8.41 -23.21
CA ASP A 67 -10.78 -9.73 -23.80
C ASP A 67 -12.18 -9.78 -24.44
N ALA A 68 -13.21 -9.25 -23.76
CA ALA A 68 -14.57 -9.18 -24.28
C ALA A 68 -14.71 -8.23 -25.49
N LEU A 69 -13.99 -7.11 -25.50
CA LEU A 69 -13.97 -6.18 -26.63
C LEU A 69 -13.29 -6.80 -27.85
N GLU A 70 -12.18 -7.52 -27.65
CA GLU A 70 -11.50 -8.24 -28.72
C GLU A 70 -12.38 -9.32 -29.33
N GLU A 71 -13.12 -10.08 -28.51
CA GLU A 71 -14.08 -11.08 -28.99
C GLU A 71 -15.19 -10.43 -29.83
N PHE A 72 -15.78 -9.35 -29.34
CA PHE A 72 -16.80 -8.58 -30.09
C PHE A 72 -16.28 -8.09 -31.45
N LEU A 73 -15.09 -7.47 -31.47
CA LEU A 73 -14.48 -6.99 -32.71
C LEU A 73 -14.22 -8.14 -33.68
N GLN A 74 -13.72 -9.29 -33.19
CA GLN A 74 -13.49 -10.46 -34.04
C GLN A 74 -14.78 -11.01 -34.65
N GLU A 75 -15.88 -11.02 -33.91
CA GLU A 75 -17.20 -11.41 -34.43
C GLU A 75 -17.69 -10.43 -35.49
N GLU A 76 -17.58 -9.12 -35.25
CA GLU A 76 -17.95 -8.08 -36.21
C GLU A 76 -17.14 -8.20 -37.52
N TYR A 77 -15.83 -8.40 -37.42
CA TYR A 77 -14.96 -8.63 -38.58
C TYR A 77 -15.33 -9.91 -39.36
N LYS A 78 -15.68 -11.00 -38.67
CA LYS A 78 -16.16 -12.24 -39.32
C LYS A 78 -17.48 -12.00 -40.04
N PHE A 79 -18.42 -11.29 -39.42
CA PHE A 79 -19.70 -10.97 -40.03
C PHE A 79 -19.55 -10.14 -41.30
N LEU A 80 -18.69 -9.12 -41.26
CA LEU A 80 -18.39 -8.29 -42.43
C LEU A 80 -17.78 -9.14 -43.57
N LYS A 81 -16.83 -10.03 -43.27
CA LYS A 81 -16.20 -10.90 -44.28
C LYS A 81 -17.11 -11.93 -44.95
N ILE A 82 -18.25 -12.28 -44.34
CA ILE A 82 -19.20 -13.24 -44.91
C ILE A 82 -20.20 -12.55 -45.85
N ASN A 83 -20.47 -11.25 -45.63
CA ASN A 83 -21.46 -10.48 -46.38
C ASN A 83 -20.86 -9.65 -47.54
N PHE A 84 -19.59 -9.87 -47.87
CA PHE A 84 -18.88 -9.37 -49.06
C PHE A 84 -18.20 -10.55 -49.77
#